data_AF-A0A6J7UWZ7-F1
#
_entry.id   AF-A0A6J7UWZ7-F1
#
_cell.length_a   1.000
_cell.length_b   1.000
_cell.length_c   1.000
_cell.angle_alpha   90.00
_cell.angle_beta   90.00
_cell.angle_gamma   90.00
#
_symmetry.space_group_name_H-M   'P 1'
#
loop_
_entity.id
_entity.type
_entity.pdbx_description
1 polymer ?
#
loop_
_entity_poly.entity_id
_entity_poly.type
_entity_poly.pdbx_seq_one_letter_code
_entity_poly.pdbx_strand_id
1 'polypeptide(L)' 'MFFHPDGERGPRRRNRENAAKTICASCPVIQQCREHALSVQEPYGIWGGLTEDERLAIIEHKIPPRISAAS' A
#
# COMPACT_ATOMS: atom_id res chain seq x y z
N MET A 1 -1.41 1.73 12.15
CA MET A 1 -1.33 0.25 12.16
C MET A 1 -0.85 -0.20 10.79
N PHE A 2 0.42 0.03 10.48
CA PHE A 2 0.99 -0.15 9.13
C PHE A 2 1.74 -1.46 8.97
N PHE A 3 2.07 -2.09 10.10
CA PHE A 3 2.68 -3.41 10.20
C PHE A 3 1.75 -4.33 10.97
N HIS A 4 1.75 -5.61 10.60
CA HIS A 4 0.96 -6.65 11.25
C HIS A 4 1.89 -7.61 12.01
N PRO A 5 1.56 -8.05 13.25
CA PRO A 5 2.18 -9.22 13.87
C PRO A 5 2.12 -10.45 12.96
N ASP A 6 3.16 -11.29 13.10
CA ASP A 6 3.28 -12.55 12.38
C ASP A 6 2.04 -13.42 12.55
N GLY A 7 1.58 -14.03 11.45
CA GLY A 7 0.51 -15.02 11.46
C GLY A 7 -0.92 -14.47 11.47
N GLU A 8 -1.15 -13.16 11.38
CA GLU A 8 -2.51 -12.63 11.20
C GLU A 8 -3.08 -13.00 9.83
N ARG A 9 -4.31 -13.53 9.81
CA ARG A 9 -5.00 -13.97 8.58
C ARG A 9 -6.48 -13.58 8.57
N GLY A 10 -7.10 -13.73 7.41
CA GLY A 10 -8.54 -13.64 7.26
C GLY A 10 -9.12 -12.23 7.51
N PRO A 11 -10.33 -12.12 8.08
CA PRO A 11 -11.03 -10.84 8.25
C PRO A 11 -10.25 -9.79 9.07
N ARG A 12 -9.45 -10.22 10.05
CA ARG A 12 -8.66 -9.30 10.88
C ARG A 12 -7.60 -8.55 10.07
N ARG A 13 -6.82 -9.28 9.25
CA ARG A 13 -5.85 -8.68 8.31
C ARG A 13 -6.53 -7.66 7.40
N ARG A 14 -7.63 -8.05 6.74
CA ARG A 14 -8.39 -7.15 5.85
C ARG A 14 -8.89 -5.89 6.54
N ASN A 15 -9.43 -6.01 7.76
CA ASN A 15 -9.92 -4.85 8.51
C ASN A 15 -8.78 -3.89 8.86
N ARG A 16 -7.61 -4.40 9.21
CA ARG A 16 -6.41 -3.58 9.46
C ARG A 16 -5.92 -2.90 8.20
N GLU A 17 -5.86 -3.64 7.09
CA GLU A 17 -5.43 -3.10 5.81
C GLU A 17 -6.35 -1.96 5.36
N ASN A 18 -7.66 -2.16 5.48
CA ASN A 18 -8.66 -1.13 5.17
C ASN A 18 -8.50 0.10 6.06
N ALA A 19 -8.32 -0.09 7.38
CA ALA A 19 -8.11 1.03 8.30
C ALA A 19 -6.85 1.85 7.95
N ALA A 20 -5.74 1.19 7.62
CA ALA A 20 -4.52 1.87 7.19
C ALA A 20 -4.71 2.57 5.83
N LYS A 21 -5.40 1.96 4.88
CA LYS A 21 -5.74 2.60 3.60
C LYS A 21 -6.61 3.83 3.77
N THR A 22 -7.56 3.84 4.71
CA THR A 22 -8.35 5.04 5.04
C THR A 22 -7.46 6.18 5.52
N ILE A 23 -6.43 5.91 6.32
CA ILE A 23 -5.45 6.92 6.74
C ILE A 23 -4.62 7.41 5.55
N CYS A 24 -4.15 6.51 4.68
CA CYS A 24 -3.40 6.90 3.50
C CYS A 24 -4.22 7.80 2.56
N ALA A 25 -5.54 7.59 2.44
CA ALA A 25 -6.41 8.36 1.55
C ALA A 25 -6.49 9.86 1.90
N SER A 26 -6.24 10.24 3.15
CA SER A 26 -6.15 11.65 3.57
C SER A 26 -4.72 12.20 3.60
N CYS A 27 -3.72 11.40 3.24
CA CYS A 27 -2.31 11.79 3.32
C CYS A 27 -1.92 12.71 2.15
N PRO A 28 -1.43 13.94 2.42
CA PRO A 28 -1.09 14.91 1.36
C PRO A 28 0.10 14.46 0.50
N VAL A 29 0.90 13.50 0.97
CA VAL A 29 2.08 12.98 0.29
C VAL A 29 1.89 11.54 -0.21
N ILE A 30 0.64 11.10 -0.38
CA ILE A 30 0.32 9.71 -0.77
C ILE A 30 1.07 9.26 -2.03
N GLN A 31 1.24 10.15 -3.01
CA GLN A 31 1.93 9.85 -4.26
C GLN A 31 3.44 9.67 -4.05
N GLN A 32 4.09 10.61 -3.36
CA GLN A 32 5.53 10.52 -3.04
C GLN A 32 5.84 9.28 -2.20
N CYS A 33 4.99 8.96 -1.22
CA CYS A 33 5.10 7.75 -0.40
C CYS A 33 4.97 6.47 -1.25
N ARG A 34 4.03 6.45 -2.20
CA ARG A 34 3.83 5.32 -3.12
C ARG A 34 5.02 5.12 -4.04
N GLU A 35 5.51 6.19 -4.65
CA GLU A 35 6.66 6.17 -5.55
C GLU A 35 7.92 5.67 -4.85
N HIS A 36 8.17 6.16 -3.63
CA HIS A 36 9.27 5.68 -2.81
C HIS A 36 9.13 4.18 -2.51
N ALA A 37 7.98 3.73 -2.03
CA ALA A 37 7.78 2.33 -1.66
C ALA A 37 7.90 1.36 -2.84
N LEU A 38 7.50 1.80 -4.05
CA LEU A 38 7.70 1.02 -5.27
C LEU A 38 9.16 1.00 -5.71
N SER A 39 9.88 2.13 -5.59
CA SER A 39 11.27 2.22 -6.07
C SER A 39 12.25 1.40 -5.22
N VAL A 40 12.07 1.39 -3.90
CA VAL A 40 12.92 0.60 -2.98
C VAL A 40 12.36 -0.80 -2.69
N GLN A 41 11.22 -1.14 -3.28
CA GLN A 41 10.50 -2.40 -3.05
C GLN A 41 10.30 -2.68 -1.57
N GLU A 42 9.70 -1.72 -0.86
CA GLU A 42 9.44 -1.84 0.59
C GLU A 42 8.80 -3.20 0.91
N PRO A 43 9.43 -4.04 1.76
CA PRO A 43 9.10 -5.46 1.83
C PRO A 43 7.80 -5.73 2.58
N TYR A 44 7.38 -4.83 3.47
CA TYR A 44 6.24 -5.08 4.36
C TYR A 44 5.32 -3.87 4.51
N GLY A 45 4.10 -4.15 4.96
CA GLY A 45 3.16 -3.13 5.40
C GLY A 45 2.47 -2.35 4.29
N ILE A 46 1.76 -1.28 4.69
CA ILE A 46 0.99 -0.42 3.79
C ILE A 46 1.71 0.90 3.55
N TRP A 47 1.93 1.20 2.27
CA TRP A 47 2.63 2.39 1.81
C TRP A 47 1.89 3.04 0.65
N GLY A 48 1.69 4.36 0.69
CA GLY A 48 1.03 5.08 -0.40
C GLY A 48 -0.37 4.57 -0.75
N GLY A 49 -1.07 3.97 0.22
CA GLY A 49 -2.39 3.33 0.02
C GLY A 49 -2.37 1.93 -0.58
N LEU A 50 -1.20 1.29 -0.67
CA LEU A 50 -1.03 -0.05 -1.23
C LEU A 50 -0.55 -1.05 -0.18
N THR A 51 -1.11 -2.26 -0.19
CA THR A 51 -0.55 -3.41 0.54
C THR A 51 0.74 -3.90 -0.13
N GLU A 52 1.46 -4.78 0.55
CA GLU A 52 2.59 -5.52 -0.04
C GLU A 52 2.19 -6.25 -1.32
N ASP A 53 1.11 -7.05 -1.27
CA ASP A 53 0.60 -7.81 -2.41
C ASP A 53 0.26 -6.91 -3.61
N GLU A 54 -0.32 -5.72 -3.36
CA GLU A 54 -0.65 -4.75 -4.41
C GLU A 54 0.60 -4.10 -5.02
N ARG A 55 1.63 -3.80 -4.20
CA ARG A 55 2.91 -3.28 -4.71
C ARG A 55 3.61 -4.32 -5.57
N LEU A 56 3.66 -5.57 -5.12
CA LEU A 56 4.25 -6.68 -5.89
C LEU A 56 3.56 -6.83 -7.25
N ALA A 57 2.22 -6.77 -7.29
CA ALA A 57 1.49 -6.84 -8.54
C ALA A 57 1.81 -5.68 -9.51
N ILE A 58 2.12 -4.48 -9.00
CA ILE A 58 2.57 -3.35 -9.82
C ILE A 58 4.01 -3.56 -10.33
N ILE A 59 4.92 -3.99 -9.45
CA ILE A 59 6.33 -4.25 -9.78
C ILE A 59 6.46 -5.36 -10.83
N GLU A 60 5.64 -6.40 -10.72
CA GLU A 60 5.56 -7.50 -11.70
C GLU A 60 4.78 -7.12 -12.97
N HIS A 61 4.35 -5.86 -13.11
CA HIS A 61 3.53 -5.33 -14.21
C HIS A 61 2.21 -6.07 -14.43
N LYS A 62 1.70 -6.79 -13.41
CA LYS A 62 0.39 -7.46 -13.43
C LYS A 62 -0.77 -6.48 -13.29
N ILE A 63 -0.53 -5.32 -12.69
CA ILE A 63 -1.50 -4.24 -12.51
C ILE A 63 -0.83 -2.92 -12.95
N PRO A 64 -1.36 -2.21 -13.96
CA PRO A 64 -0.84 -0.88 -14.27
C PRO A 64 -1.09 0.06 -13.09
N PRO A 65 -0.08 0.85 -12.65
CA PRO A 65 -0.31 1.80 -11.57
C PRO A 65 -1.41 2.78 -12.00
N ARG A 66 -2.47 2.89 -11.20
CA ARG A 66 -3.42 4.01 -11.34
C ARG A 66 -2.70 5.26 -10.89
N ILE A 67 -1.96 5.88 -11.80
CA ILE A 67 -1.41 7.22 -11.62
C ILE A 67 -2.62 8.15 -11.65
N SER A 68 -3.08 8.60 -10.48
CA SER A 68 -3.91 9.80 -10.43
C SER A 68 -3.01 10.93 -10.89
N ALA A 69 -3.17 11.35 -12.14
CA ALA A 69 -2.59 12.58 -12.64
C ALA A 69 -3.08 13.70 -11.71
N ALA A 70 -2.18 14.25 -10.91
CA ALA A 70 -2.40 15.53 -10.27
C ALA A 70 -2.60 16.56 -11.41
N SER A 71 -3.79 17.17 -11.45
CA SER A 71 -4.06 18.37 -12.26
C SER A 71 -3.42 19.59 -11.62
#